data_AF-A0A3D5SCK6-F1
#
_entry.id   AF-A0A3D5SCK6-F1
#
_cell.length_a   1.000
_cell.length_b   1.000
_cell.length_c   1.000
_cell.angle_alpha   90.00
_cell.angle_beta   90.00
_cell.angle_gamma   90.00
#
_symmetry.space_group_name_H-M   'P 1'
#
loop_
_entity.id
_entity.type
_entity.pdbx_description
1 polymer ?
#
loop_
_entity_poly.entity_id
_entity_poly.type
_entity_poly.pdbx_seq_one_letter_code
_entity_poly.pdbx_strand_id
1 'polypeptide(L)'
;MLVVISPAKTLDFETPAVTNTATKPLMLKDSTELVELMREYAPEDIVNLMSVSQKIGELNSERFMNWHTPFTKKNAKQAVLAFKGDVYTGLDAESFDDKDFEFAQAHLRILSGLYGVLKPLDLIQAYRLEMGTKLDN
;
A
#
# COMPACT_ATOMS: atom_id res chain seq x y z
N MET A 1 11.95 17.76 10.43
CA MET A 1 10.52 17.58 10.78
C MET A 1 9.97 16.42 9.97
N LEU A 2 9.09 15.60 10.54
CA LEU A 2 8.47 14.46 9.86
C LEU A 2 6.95 14.57 9.98
N VAL A 3 6.24 14.39 8.86
CA VAL A 3 4.78 14.32 8.78
C VAL A 3 4.39 12.86 8.62
N VAL A 4 3.37 12.43 9.34
CA VAL A 4 2.87 11.05 9.28
C VAL A 4 1.38 11.09 8.91
N ILE A 5 1.01 10.34 7.88
CA ILE A 5 -0.37 10.21 7.43
C ILE A 5 -0.82 8.75 7.41
N SER A 6 -2.13 8.54 7.50
CA SER A 6 -2.76 7.23 7.36
C SER A 6 -2.74 6.75 5.90
N PRO A 7 -2.78 5.42 5.66
CA PRO A 7 -3.00 4.89 4.32
C PRO A 7 -4.46 5.12 3.90
N ALA A 8 -4.75 4.96 2.61
CA ALA A 8 -6.12 4.91 2.11
C ALA A 8 -6.58 3.49 1.81
N LYS A 9 -7.89 3.25 1.85
CA LYS A 9 -8.49 1.95 1.52
C LYS A 9 -8.60 1.74 0.00
N THR A 10 -8.78 2.83 -0.74
CA THR A 10 -8.86 2.82 -2.20
C THR A 10 -7.47 2.98 -2.78
N LEU A 11 -7.19 2.17 -3.81
CA LEU A 11 -5.92 2.17 -4.53
C LEU A 11 -6.18 2.38 -6.02
N ASP A 12 -5.31 3.16 -6.66
CA ASP A 12 -5.32 3.42 -8.10
C ASP A 12 -4.00 2.97 -8.72
N PHE A 13 -4.06 1.85 -9.44
CA PHE A 13 -2.96 1.30 -10.23
C PHE A 13 -3.15 1.50 -11.75
N GLU A 14 -4.27 2.09 -12.16
CA GLU A 14 -4.60 2.29 -13.57
C GLU A 14 -4.02 3.61 -14.10
N THR A 15 -4.07 4.67 -13.29
CA THR A 15 -3.48 5.96 -13.66
C THR A 15 -1.95 5.84 -13.69
N PRO A 16 -1.28 6.20 -14.79
CA PRO A 16 0.18 6.17 -14.86
C PRO A 16 0.84 7.05 -13.79
N ALA A 17 1.97 6.60 -13.25
CA ALA A 17 2.74 7.41 -12.31
C ALA A 17 3.35 8.63 -13.02
N VAL A 18 3.26 9.81 -12.39
CA VAL A 18 3.84 11.07 -12.90
C VAL A 18 5.36 11.16 -12.70
N THR A 19 5.97 10.20 -12.00
CA THR A 19 7.42 10.12 -11.82
C THR A 19 7.96 8.71 -12.07
N ASN A 20 9.19 8.67 -12.58
CA ASN A 20 9.96 7.45 -12.75
C ASN A 20 10.80 7.09 -11.51
N THR A 21 10.90 7.97 -10.52
CA THR A 21 11.68 7.69 -9.32
C THR A 21 10.89 6.77 -8.39
N ALA A 22 11.53 5.71 -7.92
CA ALA A 22 10.91 4.72 -7.06
C ALA A 22 11.93 4.14 -6.09
N THR A 23 11.47 3.82 -4.88
CA THR A 23 12.23 3.15 -3.84
C THR A 23 11.52 1.86 -3.40
N LYS A 24 12.17 1.08 -2.54
CA LYS A 24 11.60 -0.16 -1.99
C LYS A 24 11.21 0.07 -0.53
N PRO A 25 10.07 -0.49 -0.08
CA PRO A 25 9.71 -0.50 1.33
C PRO A 25 10.84 -1.10 2.18
N LEU A 26 11.08 -0.51 3.35
CA LEU A 26 12.15 -0.95 4.25
C LEU A 26 11.84 -2.31 4.90
N MET A 27 10.57 -2.55 5.22
CA MET A 27 10.10 -3.71 5.99
C MET A 27 9.54 -4.83 5.09
N LEU A 28 10.06 -4.98 3.87
CA LEU A 28 9.55 -5.98 2.91
C LEU A 28 9.62 -7.42 3.45
N LYS A 29 10.59 -7.73 4.32
CA LYS A 29 10.69 -9.05 4.95
C LYS A 29 9.45 -9.32 5.81
N ASP A 30 9.12 -8.39 6.71
CA ASP A 30 7.96 -8.50 7.59
C ASP A 30 6.65 -8.50 6.76
N SER A 31 6.59 -7.70 5.68
CA SER A 31 5.47 -7.74 4.75
C SER A 31 5.30 -9.11 4.08
N THR A 32 6.40 -9.77 3.70
CA THR A 32 6.33 -11.12 3.12
C THR A 32 5.77 -12.11 4.13
N GLU A 33 6.20 -12.08 5.38
CA GLU A 33 5.67 -12.95 6.45
C GLU A 33 4.15 -12.76 6.62
N LEU A 34 3.68 -11.51 6.64
CA LEU A 34 2.25 -11.21 6.69
C LEU A 34 1.48 -11.67 5.45
N VAL A 35 2.04 -11.52 4.24
CA VAL A 35 1.40 -11.99 3.02
C VAL A 35 1.28 -13.51 3.00
N GLU A 36 2.33 -14.24 3.37
CA GLU A 36 2.27 -15.71 3.41
C GLU A 36 1.19 -16.19 4.38
N LEU A 37 1.11 -15.59 5.57
CA LEU A 37 0.03 -15.87 6.53
C LEU A 37 -1.35 -15.59 5.91
N MET A 38 -1.53 -14.42 5.27
CA MET A 38 -2.81 -14.05 4.65
C MET A 38 -3.22 -14.97 3.48
N ARG A 39 -2.28 -15.67 2.85
CA ARG A 39 -2.59 -16.65 1.79
C ARG A 39 -3.19 -17.95 2.33
N GLU A 40 -2.98 -18.26 3.60
CA GLU A 40 -3.56 -19.46 4.22
C GLU A 40 -5.06 -19.29 4.53
N TYR A 41 -5.56 -18.05 4.58
CA TYR A 41 -6.95 -17.75 4.86
C TYR A 41 -7.85 -18.02 3.63
N ALA A 42 -8.97 -18.70 3.84
CA ALA A 42 -10.00 -18.75 2.82
C ALA A 42 -10.62 -17.36 2.59
N PRO A 43 -11.17 -17.07 1.39
CA PRO A 43 -11.83 -15.79 1.14
C PRO A 43 -12.90 -15.42 2.18
N GLU A 44 -13.67 -16.41 2.67
CA GLU A 44 -14.68 -16.23 3.71
C GLU A 44 -14.07 -15.82 5.06
N ASP A 45 -12.90 -16.34 5.40
CA ASP A 45 -12.19 -15.96 6.62
C ASP A 45 -11.67 -14.52 6.52
N ILE A 46 -11.21 -14.09 5.33
CA ILE A 46 -10.80 -12.70 5.08
C ILE A 46 -11.98 -11.73 5.22
N VAL A 47 -13.16 -12.12 4.72
CA VAL A 47 -14.41 -11.34 4.88
C VAL A 47 -14.70 -11.08 6.35
N ASN A 48 -14.65 -12.15 7.17
CA ASN A 48 -14.92 -12.07 8.60
C ASN A 48 -13.83 -11.29 9.34
N LEU A 49 -12.56 -11.61 9.09
CA LEU A 49 -11.39 -10.99 9.72
C LEU A 49 -11.34 -9.47 9.49
N MET A 50 -11.64 -9.02 8.27
CA MET A 50 -11.57 -7.61 7.90
C MET A 50 -12.92 -6.90 7.99
N SER A 51 -14.01 -7.62 8.32
CA SER A 51 -15.38 -7.10 8.34
C SER A 51 -15.75 -6.35 7.05
N VAL A 52 -15.48 -6.97 5.90
CA VAL A 52 -15.73 -6.42 4.56
C VAL A 52 -16.84 -7.19 3.84
N SER A 53 -17.28 -6.72 2.67
CA SER A 53 -18.19 -7.51 1.83
C SER A 53 -17.49 -8.69 1.17
N GLN A 54 -18.25 -9.71 0.77
CA GLN A 54 -17.73 -10.89 0.07
C GLN A 54 -16.88 -10.53 -1.16
N LYS A 55 -17.39 -9.64 -2.01
CA LYS A 55 -16.66 -9.13 -3.19
C LYS A 55 -15.29 -8.54 -2.83
N ILE A 56 -15.19 -7.83 -1.71
CA ILE A 56 -13.93 -7.21 -1.26
C ILE A 56 -13.02 -8.25 -0.62
N GLY A 57 -13.55 -9.25 0.08
CA GLY A 57 -12.78 -10.36 0.62
C GLY A 57 -12.13 -11.19 -0.48
N GLU A 58 -12.90 -11.59 -1.50
CA GLU A 58 -12.41 -12.31 -2.68
C GLU A 58 -11.31 -11.52 -3.41
N LEU A 59 -11.54 -10.23 -3.67
CA LEU A 59 -10.55 -9.34 -4.28
C LEU A 59 -9.25 -9.26 -3.46
N ASN A 60 -9.34 -9.22 -2.13
CA ASN A 60 -8.14 -9.18 -1.30
C ASN A 60 -7.42 -10.53 -1.20
N SER A 61 -8.15 -11.65 -1.19
CA SER A 61 -7.55 -12.98 -1.33
C SER A 61 -6.72 -13.06 -2.61
N GLU A 62 -7.30 -12.66 -3.75
CA GLU A 62 -6.59 -12.62 -5.03
C GLU A 62 -5.37 -11.71 -4.98
N ARG A 63 -5.47 -10.54 -4.35
CA ARG A 63 -4.32 -9.63 -4.17
C ARG A 63 -3.19 -10.28 -3.38
N PHE A 64 -3.47 -10.99 -2.29
CA PHE A 64 -2.44 -11.68 -1.51
C PHE A 64 -1.80 -12.84 -2.30
N MET A 65 -2.59 -13.58 -3.09
CA MET A 65 -2.09 -14.64 -3.96
C MET A 65 -1.19 -14.09 -5.08
N ASN A 66 -1.56 -12.95 -5.67
CA ASN A 66 -0.80 -12.30 -6.73
C ASN A 66 0.34 -11.43 -6.22
N TRP A 67 0.43 -11.18 -4.91
CA TRP A 67 1.50 -10.37 -4.35
C TRP A 67 2.83 -11.09 -4.50
N HIS A 68 3.85 -10.46 -5.08
CA HIS A 68 5.17 -11.12 -5.18
C HIS A 68 6.33 -10.14 -5.28
N THR A 69 7.51 -10.58 -4.83
CA THR A 69 8.78 -9.89 -5.09
C THR A 69 9.45 -10.46 -6.35
N PRO A 70 10.34 -9.72 -7.05
CA PRO A 70 10.73 -8.33 -6.82
C PRO A 70 9.65 -7.32 -7.27
N PHE A 71 9.62 -6.17 -6.59
CA PHE A 71 8.77 -5.05 -7.00
C PHE A 71 9.39 -4.28 -8.16
N THR A 72 8.56 -4.00 -9.15
CA THR A 72 8.89 -3.27 -10.37
C THR A 72 7.75 -2.30 -10.69
N LYS A 73 8.00 -1.32 -11.54
CA LYS A 73 6.93 -0.41 -12.01
C LYS A 73 5.82 -1.09 -12.81
N LYS A 74 5.97 -2.38 -13.16
CA LYS A 74 4.96 -3.16 -13.87
C LYS A 74 3.95 -3.83 -12.94
N ASN A 75 4.37 -4.18 -11.72
CA ASN A 75 3.52 -4.86 -10.73
C ASN A 75 3.26 -4.02 -9.48
N ALA A 76 3.89 -2.85 -9.35
CA ALA A 76 3.79 -1.98 -8.20
C ALA A 76 3.83 -0.50 -8.60
N LYS A 77 3.31 0.37 -7.74
CA LYS A 77 3.25 1.83 -7.92
C LYS A 77 3.68 2.53 -6.64
N GLN A 78 4.24 3.74 -6.76
CA GLN A 78 4.66 4.56 -5.62
C GLN A 78 3.48 4.78 -4.67
N ALA A 79 3.68 4.58 -3.36
CA ALA A 79 2.63 4.64 -2.34
C ALA A 79 1.80 5.92 -2.43
N VAL A 80 2.45 7.08 -2.56
CA VAL A 80 1.76 8.39 -2.60
C VAL A 80 0.89 8.57 -3.85
N LEU A 81 1.20 7.87 -4.94
CA LEU A 81 0.45 7.90 -6.19
C LEU A 81 -0.58 6.77 -6.30
N ALA A 82 -0.43 5.72 -5.49
CA ALA A 82 -1.32 4.57 -5.46
C ALA A 82 -2.51 4.79 -4.51
N PHE A 83 -2.30 5.39 -3.34
CA PHE A 83 -3.39 5.64 -2.40
C PHE A 83 -4.33 6.75 -2.88
N LYS A 84 -5.65 6.52 -2.76
CA LYS A 84 -6.70 7.49 -3.10
C LYS A 84 -7.70 7.66 -1.96
N GLY A 85 -8.02 8.90 -1.62
CA GLY A 85 -8.94 9.30 -0.57
C GLY A 85 -8.70 10.76 -0.17
N ASP A 86 -9.50 11.31 0.73
CA ASP A 86 -9.53 12.77 1.00
C ASP A 86 -8.17 13.38 1.34
N VAL A 87 -7.35 12.69 2.14
CA VAL A 87 -5.98 13.13 2.46
C VAL A 87 -5.10 13.18 1.22
N TYR A 88 -5.21 12.21 0.32
CA TYR A 88 -4.40 12.11 -0.90
C TYR A 88 -4.90 13.06 -1.99
N THR A 89 -6.21 13.31 -2.04
CA THR A 89 -6.79 14.37 -2.89
C THR A 89 -6.30 15.75 -2.44
N GLY A 90 -6.23 16.00 -1.13
CA GLY A 90 -5.68 17.25 -0.59
C GLY A 90 -4.17 17.38 -0.73
N LEU A 91 -3.44 16.25 -0.70
CA LEU A 91 -1.99 16.23 -0.94
C LEU A 91 -1.65 16.51 -2.42
N ASP A 92 -2.53 16.11 -3.34
CA ASP A 92 -2.41 16.32 -4.79
C ASP A 92 -1.03 15.94 -5.36
N ALA A 93 -0.53 14.76 -5.00
CA ALA A 93 0.80 14.31 -5.40
C ALA A 93 0.97 14.11 -6.92
N GLU A 94 -0.11 14.18 -7.71
CA GLU A 94 -0.07 14.13 -9.17
C GLU A 94 0.43 15.45 -9.78
N SER A 95 0.37 16.56 -9.04
CA SER A 95 0.88 17.86 -9.48
C SER A 95 2.31 18.17 -9.02
N PHE A 96 2.92 17.26 -8.25
CA PHE A 96 4.27 17.43 -7.72
C PHE A 96 5.35 17.44 -8.82
N ASP A 97 6.32 18.33 -8.66
CA ASP A 97 7.57 18.27 -9.41
C ASP A 97 8.63 17.36 -8.72
N ASP A 98 9.81 17.22 -9.31
CA ASP A 98 10.88 16.38 -8.76
C ASP A 98 11.36 16.85 -7.37
N LYS A 99 11.34 18.17 -7.10
CA LYS A 99 11.74 18.73 -5.80
C LYS A 99 10.67 18.49 -4.75
N ASP A 100 9.40 18.59 -5.12
CA ASP A 100 8.28 18.26 -4.24
C ASP A 100 8.34 16.77 -3.84
N PHE A 101 8.61 15.88 -4.81
CA PHE A 101 8.83 14.46 -4.51
C PHE A 101 10.05 14.23 -3.61
N GLU A 102 11.17 14.91 -3.86
CA GLU A 102 12.36 14.78 -3.00
C GLU A 102 12.07 15.24 -1.57
N PHE A 103 11.39 16.38 -1.42
CA PHE A 103 11.00 16.93 -0.11
C PHE A 103 10.04 15.97 0.60
N ALA A 104 8.99 15.51 -0.07
CA ALA A 104 8.05 14.54 0.48
C ALA A 104 8.76 13.24 0.88
N GLN A 105 9.69 12.74 0.04
CA GLN A 105 10.46 11.54 0.33
C GLN A 105 11.28 11.66 1.63
N ALA A 106 11.82 12.85 1.91
CA ALA A 106 12.54 13.12 3.15
C ALA A 106 11.62 13.35 4.36
N HIS A 107 10.45 13.97 4.17
CA HIS A 107 9.66 14.54 5.25
C HIS A 107 8.30 13.89 5.50
N LEU A 108 7.79 13.03 4.63
CA LEU A 108 6.48 12.37 4.75
C LEU A 108 6.63 10.86 4.97
N ARG A 109 5.83 10.29 5.86
CA ARG A 109 5.67 8.84 6.02
C ARG A 109 4.20 8.46 6.00
N ILE A 110 3.92 7.31 5.39
CA ILE A 110 2.59 6.72 5.32
C ILE A 110 2.60 5.46 6.17
N LEU A 111 1.76 5.38 7.20
CA LEU A 111 1.60 4.14 7.96
C LEU A 111 0.90 3.08 7.11
N SER A 112 1.22 1.80 7.31
CA SER A 112 0.66 0.71 6.54
C SER A 112 0.57 -0.56 7.38
N GLY A 113 -0.61 -1.20 7.42
CA GLY A 113 -0.76 -2.47 8.12
C GLY A 113 0.08 -3.60 7.51
N LEU A 114 0.38 -3.55 6.21
CA LEU A 114 1.19 -4.56 5.53
C LEU A 114 2.67 -4.18 5.45
N TYR A 115 2.97 -2.91 5.15
CA TYR A 115 4.33 -2.44 4.89
C TYR A 115 4.97 -1.73 6.09
N GLY A 116 4.26 -1.66 7.23
CA GLY A 116 4.68 -0.93 8.42
C GLY A 116 4.71 0.58 8.18
N VAL A 117 5.82 1.06 7.63
CA VAL A 117 6.03 2.48 7.29
C VAL A 117 6.55 2.59 5.86
N LEU A 118 5.85 3.39 5.06
CA LEU A 118 6.20 3.69 3.68
C LEU A 118 6.71 5.12 3.53
N LYS A 119 7.69 5.31 2.66
CA LYS A 119 8.00 6.61 2.06
C LYS A 119 7.08 6.84 0.84
N PRO A 120 6.87 8.10 0.43
CA PRO A 120 6.04 8.44 -0.73
C PRO A 120 6.36 7.65 -2.00
N LEU A 121 7.64 7.48 -2.32
CA LEU A 121 8.10 6.80 -3.54
C LEU A 121 8.34 5.31 -3.35
N ASP A 122 8.03 4.72 -2.19
CA ASP A 122 8.13 3.27 -2.02
C ASP A 122 7.08 2.57 -2.89
N LEU A 123 7.52 1.59 -3.69
CA LEU A 123 6.63 0.77 -4.48
C LEU A 123 5.76 -0.11 -3.57
N ILE A 124 4.46 -0.12 -3.82
CA ILE A 124 3.51 -1.04 -3.19
C ILE A 124 2.73 -1.80 -4.26
N GLN A 125 2.37 -3.04 -3.95
CA GLN A 125 1.35 -3.79 -4.70
C GLN A 125 -0.01 -3.63 -4.01
N ALA A 126 -1.09 -3.88 -4.75
CA ALA A 126 -2.44 -3.76 -4.24
C ALA A 126 -2.68 -4.71 -3.06
N TYR A 127 -3.27 -4.20 -1.99
CA TYR A 127 -3.59 -4.97 -0.79
C TYR A 127 -4.72 -4.28 -0.02
N ARG A 128 -5.28 -4.97 0.98
CA ARG A 128 -6.01 -4.34 2.07
C ARG A 128 -5.71 -5.08 3.35
N LEU A 129 -5.01 -4.42 4.26
CA LEU A 129 -4.76 -4.89 5.61
C LEU A 129 -4.73 -3.65 6.51
N GLU A 130 -5.81 -3.43 7.25
CA GLU A 130 -5.95 -2.29 8.13
C GLU A 130 -5.13 -2.52 9.41
N MET A 131 -4.55 -1.48 9.99
CA MET A 131 -3.68 -1.60 11.18
C MET A 131 -4.41 -2.18 12.40
N GLY A 132 -5.73 -2.08 12.43
CA GLY A 132 -6.58 -2.61 13.52
C GLY A 132 -7.03 -4.07 13.31
N THR A 133 -6.64 -4.72 12.22
CA THR A 133 -6.98 -6.13 11.98
C THR A 133 -6.31 -7.00 13.04
N LYS A 134 -7.10 -7.79 13.78
CA LYS A 134 -6.60 -8.76 14.76
C LYS A 134 -6.11 -10.01 14.03
N LEU A 135 -4.92 -9.90 13.47
CA LEU A 135 -4.22 -11.01 12.83
C LEU A 135 -3.30 -11.65 13.87
N ASP A 136 -3.42 -12.96 14.07
CA ASP A 136 -2.49 -13.70 14.92
C ASP A 136 -1.21 -13.95 14.12
N ASN A 137 -0.13 -13.24 14.45
CA ASN A 137 1.12 -13.19 13.69
C ASN A 137 2.38 -13.42 14.53
#